data_AF-A0A060BZB5-F1
#
_entry.id   AF-A0A060BZB5-F1
#
_cell.length_a   1.000
_cell.length_b   1.000
_cell.length_c   1.000
_cell.angle_alpha   90.00
_cell.angle_beta   90.00
_cell.angle_gamma   90.00
#
_symmetry.space_group_name_H-M   'P 1'
#
loop_
_entity.id
_entity.type
_entity.pdbx_description
1 polymer ?
#
loop_
_entity_poly.entity_id
_entity_poly.type
_entity_poly.pdbx_seq_one_letter_code
_entity_poly.pdbx_strand_id
1 'polypeptide(L)'
;FYPSGGILVRTEKPLGPLWEETDAECARIDNMLDFLKKWETEHNCPVYMGEFGVILLADAKSRERYINYFCRAMEKREISWQSWDYYGDFKAYDKENGHWIDNILDILIPKNIIPTVIP
;
A
#
# COMPACT_ATOMS: atom_id res chain seq x y z
N PHE A 1 20.83 18.82 -9.52
CA PHE A 1 19.36 18.84 -9.61
C PHE A 1 18.92 17.54 -10.26
N TYR A 2 18.55 16.55 -9.44
CA TYR A 2 17.92 15.31 -9.92
C TYR A 2 16.42 15.45 -9.69
N PRO A 3 15.58 15.60 -10.72
CA PRO A 3 14.16 15.32 -10.59
C PRO A 3 14.04 13.79 -10.64
N SER A 4 14.31 13.12 -9.52
CA SER A 4 14.19 11.66 -9.42
C SER A 4 12.73 11.27 -9.20
N GLY A 5 11.96 11.36 -10.27
CA GLY A 5 10.67 10.72 -10.48
C GLY A 5 10.70 10.16 -11.89
N GLY A 6 11.56 9.17 -12.11
CA GLY A 6 11.65 8.48 -13.39
C GLY A 6 10.64 7.35 -13.39
N ILE A 7 9.84 7.23 -14.46
CA ILE A 7 9.09 6.01 -14.73
C ILE A 7 10.11 4.86 -14.85
N LEU A 8 10.25 4.07 -13.79
CA LEU A 8 11.23 2.96 -13.69
C LEU A 8 10.87 1.78 -14.59
N VAL A 9 9.64 1.77 -15.12
CA VAL A 9 9.14 0.76 -16.06
C VAL A 9 8.61 1.48 -17.28
N ARG A 10 9.30 1.38 -18.42
CA ARG A 10 8.84 1.95 -19.69
C ARG A 10 7.53 1.27 -20.10
N THR A 11 6.39 1.91 -19.85
CA THR A 11 5.08 1.35 -20.21
C THR A 11 4.73 1.68 -21.65
N GLU A 12 4.98 0.76 -22.58
CA GLU A 12 4.27 0.75 -23.87
C GLU A 12 2.79 0.33 -23.70
N LYS A 13 2.43 -0.14 -22.50
CA LYS A 13 1.08 -0.57 -22.12
C LYS A 13 0.27 0.58 -21.52
N PRO A 14 -1.06 0.63 -21.76
CA PRO A 14 -1.94 1.59 -21.12
C PRO A 14 -1.89 1.44 -19.59
N LEU A 15 -2.28 2.51 -18.89
CA LEU A 15 -2.57 2.45 -17.46
C LEU A 15 -3.44 1.22 -17.20
N GLY A 16 -3.07 0.44 -16.18
CA GLY A 16 -3.71 -0.85 -15.88
C GLY A 16 -5.23 -0.72 -15.62
N PRO A 17 -5.94 -1.85 -15.53
CA PRO A 17 -7.37 -1.83 -15.27
C PRO A 17 -7.70 -1.14 -13.93
N LEU A 18 -8.94 -0.69 -13.78
CA LEU A 18 -9.48 -0.26 -12.50
C LEU A 18 -9.38 -1.40 -11.48
N TRP A 19 -9.21 -1.03 -10.21
CA TRP A 19 -9.26 -1.95 -9.09
C TRP A 19 -10.52 -1.68 -8.28
N GLU A 20 -11.48 -2.60 -8.33
CA GLU A 20 -12.85 -2.39 -7.83
C GLU A 20 -13.17 -3.22 -6.58
N GLU A 21 -12.14 -3.79 -5.93
CA GLU A 21 -12.31 -4.63 -4.74
C GLU A 21 -13.18 -5.87 -5.00
N THR A 22 -13.07 -6.45 -6.20
CA THR A 22 -13.79 -7.69 -6.52
C THR A 22 -13.22 -8.86 -5.72
N ASP A 23 -14.02 -9.90 -5.46
CA ASP A 23 -13.57 -11.11 -4.76
C ASP A 23 -12.28 -11.70 -5.37
N ALA A 24 -12.17 -11.69 -6.70
CA ALA A 24 -11.00 -12.20 -7.40
C ALA A 24 -9.74 -11.34 -7.19
N GLU A 25 -9.89 -10.03 -7.06
CA GLU A 25 -8.79 -9.10 -6.78
C GLU A 25 -8.34 -9.23 -5.32
N CYS A 26 -9.29 -9.24 -4.40
CA CYS A 26 -9.10 -9.45 -2.97
C CYS A 26 -8.39 -10.78 -2.70
N ALA A 27 -8.86 -11.87 -3.32
CA ALA A 27 -8.26 -13.19 -3.19
C ALA A 27 -6.79 -13.24 -3.65
N ARG A 28 -6.37 -12.44 -4.65
CA ARG A 28 -4.96 -12.39 -5.05
C ARG A 28 -4.07 -11.80 -3.96
N ILE A 29 -4.52 -10.72 -3.32
CA ILE A 29 -3.82 -10.09 -2.21
C ILE A 29 -3.80 -11.04 -1.01
N ASP A 30 -4.95 -11.61 -0.66
CA ASP A 30 -5.07 -12.54 0.47
C ASP A 30 -4.17 -13.76 0.31
N ASN A 31 -4.19 -14.43 -0.84
CA ASN A 31 -3.35 -15.61 -1.08
C ASN A 31 -1.84 -15.30 -0.96
N MET A 32 -1.41 -14.13 -1.42
CA MET A 32 -0.01 -13.70 -1.30
C MET A 32 0.36 -13.46 0.16
N LEU A 33 -0.48 -12.75 0.92
CA LEU A 33 -0.21 -12.45 2.33
C LEU A 33 -0.33 -13.70 3.21
N ASP A 34 -1.24 -14.62 2.92
CA ASP A 34 -1.37 -15.92 3.59
C ASP A 34 -0.12 -16.77 3.39
N PHE A 35 0.42 -16.78 2.17
CA PHE A 35 1.70 -17.43 1.88
C PHE A 35 2.84 -16.82 2.72
N LEU A 36 2.93 -15.49 2.79
CA LEU A 36 3.96 -14.81 3.60
C LEU A 36 3.82 -15.13 5.09
N LYS A 37 2.61 -15.07 5.66
CA LYS A 37 2.38 -15.37 7.08
C LYS A 37 2.65 -16.82 7.42
N LYS A 38 2.32 -17.75 6.52
CA LYS A 38 2.69 -19.15 6.64
C LYS A 38 4.21 -19.31 6.68
N TRP A 39 4.93 -18.68 5.73
CA TRP A 39 6.39 -18.73 5.68
C TRP A 39 7.02 -18.17 6.96
N GLU A 40 6.55 -17.02 7.45
CA GLU A 40 6.99 -16.41 8.72
C GLU A 40 6.89 -17.40 9.89
N THR A 41 5.73 -18.06 10.00
CA THR A 41 5.45 -19.02 11.09
C THR A 41 6.34 -20.25 11.00
N GLU A 42 6.52 -20.80 9.79
CA GLU A 42 7.35 -21.98 9.55
C GLU A 42 8.83 -21.73 9.86
N HIS A 43 9.32 -20.51 9.62
CA HIS A 43 10.73 -20.16 9.76
C HIS A 43 11.05 -19.38 11.04
N ASN A 44 10.03 -19.04 11.84
CA ASN A 44 10.16 -18.20 13.02
C ASN A 44 10.94 -16.91 12.72
N CYS A 45 10.63 -16.28 11.58
CA CYS A 45 11.32 -15.10 11.07
C CYS A 45 10.27 -14.04 10.67
N PRO A 46 10.13 -12.95 11.46
CA PRO A 46 9.12 -11.92 11.20
C PRO A 46 9.24 -11.31 9.80
N VAL A 47 8.10 -11.15 9.12
CA VAL A 47 8.03 -10.49 7.82
C VAL A 47 7.64 -9.03 7.98
N TYR A 48 8.33 -8.17 7.22
CA TYR A 48 8.04 -6.74 7.11
C TYR A 48 7.79 -6.38 5.64
N MET A 49 6.64 -5.78 5.34
CA MET A 49 6.36 -5.23 4.01
C MET A 49 6.98 -3.83 3.89
N GLY A 50 8.23 -3.78 3.42
CA GLY A 50 8.99 -2.53 3.37
C GLY A 50 8.46 -1.48 2.40
N GLU A 51 7.77 -1.91 1.33
CA GLU A 51 7.24 -1.00 0.30
C GLU A 51 5.95 -1.55 -0.30
N PHE A 52 4.92 -0.70 -0.36
CA PHE A 52 3.75 -0.88 -1.21
C PHE A 52 3.14 0.48 -1.52
N GLY A 53 2.47 0.60 -2.66
CA GLY A 53 1.78 1.82 -3.04
C GLY A 53 1.21 1.72 -4.44
N VAL A 54 0.43 2.73 -4.82
CA VAL A 54 -0.09 2.87 -6.19
C VAL A 54 0.32 4.24 -6.74
N ILE A 55 0.88 4.22 -7.95
CA ILE A 55 1.37 5.43 -8.62
C ILE A 55 0.25 6.44 -8.86
N LEU A 56 0.56 7.73 -8.79
CA LEU A 56 -0.38 8.84 -9.01
C LEU A 56 -1.06 8.83 -10.39
N LEU A 57 -0.46 8.14 -11.37
CA LEU A 57 -1.02 8.00 -12.71
C LEU A 57 -2.24 7.06 -12.76
N ALA A 58 -2.42 6.20 -11.75
CA ALA A 58 -3.57 5.31 -11.67
C ALA A 58 -4.85 6.07 -11.29
N ASP A 59 -6.01 5.47 -11.55
CA ASP A 59 -7.29 5.99 -11.09
C ASP A 59 -7.29 6.21 -9.56
N ALA A 60 -7.76 7.39 -9.14
CA ALA A 60 -7.67 7.81 -7.75
C ALA A 60 -8.48 6.91 -6.81
N LYS A 61 -9.66 6.43 -7.25
CA LYS A 61 -10.51 5.55 -6.43
C LYS A 61 -9.97 4.14 -6.35
N SER A 62 -9.42 3.63 -7.44
CA SER A 62 -8.69 2.36 -7.46
C SER A 62 -7.50 2.40 -6.49
N ARG A 63 -6.74 3.51 -6.48
CA ARG A 63 -5.64 3.72 -5.55
C ARG A 63 -6.08 3.71 -4.09
N GLU A 64 -7.10 4.48 -3.74
CA GLU A 64 -7.65 4.51 -2.37
C GLU A 64 -8.09 3.11 -1.92
N ARG A 65 -8.91 2.43 -2.73
CA ARG A 65 -9.42 1.09 -2.41
C ARG A 65 -8.31 0.05 -2.26
N TYR A 66 -7.36 0.03 -3.21
CA TYR A 66 -6.24 -0.90 -3.17
C TYR A 66 -5.39 -0.70 -1.92
N ILE A 67 -4.96 0.54 -1.65
CA ILE A 67 -4.12 0.85 -0.47
C ILE A 67 -4.87 0.48 0.81
N ASN A 68 -6.16 0.82 0.92
CA ASN A 68 -6.97 0.49 2.09
C ASN A 68 -7.07 -1.02 2.30
N TYR A 69 -7.48 -1.77 1.28
CA TYR A 69 -7.61 -3.20 1.38
C TYR A 69 -6.28 -3.87 1.75
N PHE A 70 -5.19 -3.46 1.09
CA PHE A 70 -3.86 -4.03 1.32
C PHE A 70 -3.38 -3.79 2.75
N CYS A 71 -3.55 -2.57 3.30
CA CYS A 71 -3.20 -2.26 4.70
C CYS A 71 -4.00 -3.14 5.68
N ARG A 72 -5.33 -3.18 5.53
CA ARG A 72 -6.20 -3.97 6.41
C ARG A 72 -5.92 -5.47 6.31
N ALA A 73 -5.60 -5.96 5.11
CA ALA A 73 -5.25 -7.37 4.87
C ALA A 73 -3.91 -7.76 5.52
N MET A 74 -2.92 -6.86 5.54
CA MET A 74 -1.65 -7.07 6.25
C MET A 74 -1.84 -7.02 7.77
N GLU A 75 -2.59 -6.04 8.28
CA GLU A 75 -2.89 -5.89 9.70
C GLU A 75 -3.63 -7.10 10.27
N LYS A 76 -4.60 -7.66 9.54
CA LYS A 76 -5.30 -8.90 9.91
C LYS A 76 -4.34 -10.08 10.13
N ARG A 77 -3.17 -10.04 9.50
CA ARG A 77 -2.13 -11.09 9.57
C ARG A 77 -0.96 -10.69 10.46
N GLU A 78 -1.06 -9.55 11.14
CA GLU A 78 -0.01 -8.97 11.98
C GLU A 78 1.30 -8.74 11.21
N ILE A 79 1.21 -8.46 9.90
CA ILE A 79 2.36 -8.10 9.07
C ILE A 79 2.55 -6.59 9.19
N SER A 80 3.69 -6.20 9.76
CA SER A 80 4.11 -4.79 9.80
C SER A 80 4.47 -4.29 8.41
N TRP A 81 4.27 -2.99 8.15
CA TRP A 81 4.40 -2.43 6.81
C TRP A 81 4.81 -0.96 6.79
N GLN A 82 5.30 -0.52 5.63
CA GLN A 82 5.55 0.89 5.31
C GLN A 82 5.04 1.21 3.89
N SER A 83 4.25 2.27 3.80
CA SER A 83 3.79 2.78 2.51
C SER A 83 4.93 3.46 1.76
N TRP A 84 5.07 3.13 0.49
CA TRP A 84 5.83 3.89 -0.48
C TRP A 84 4.87 4.87 -1.17
N ASP A 85 5.08 6.19 -1.15
CA ASP A 85 6.18 6.94 -0.57
C ASP A 85 5.71 8.22 0.16
N TYR A 86 6.66 9.02 0.65
CA TYR A 86 6.34 10.25 1.34
C TYR A 86 5.81 11.34 0.38
N TYR A 87 6.57 11.77 -0.64
CA TYR A 87 6.20 12.90 -1.52
C TYR A 87 6.47 12.69 -3.03
N GLY A 88 6.90 11.50 -3.45
CA GLY A 88 7.19 11.16 -4.84
C GLY A 88 5.93 10.75 -5.63
N ASP A 89 6.11 9.83 -6.57
CA ASP A 89 5.03 9.42 -7.48
C ASP A 89 4.00 8.49 -6.82
N PHE A 90 4.22 8.09 -5.57
CA PHE A 90 3.33 7.27 -4.76
C PHE A 90 2.89 7.97 -3.46
N LYS A 91 3.04 9.30 -3.43
CA LYS A 91 2.99 10.12 -2.23
C LYS A 91 1.75 9.97 -1.35
N ALA A 92 1.99 10.07 -0.05
CA ALA A 92 1.01 10.38 0.99
C ALA A 92 1.02 11.86 1.42
N TYR A 93 2.07 12.63 1.07
CA TYR A 93 2.23 14.04 1.42
C TYR A 93 2.39 14.92 0.18
N ASP A 94 1.59 15.97 0.10
CA ASP A 94 1.73 17.01 -0.91
C ASP A 94 2.77 18.04 -0.45
N LYS A 95 4.00 17.87 -0.94
CA LYS A 95 5.12 18.76 -0.64
C LYS A 95 4.91 20.19 -1.17
N GLU A 96 4.19 20.36 -2.27
CA GLU A 96 4.01 21.69 -2.88
C GLU A 96 3.06 22.55 -2.04
N ASN A 97 1.99 21.93 -1.55
CA ASN A 97 0.97 22.60 -0.73
C ASN A 97 1.20 22.46 0.77
N GLY A 98 2.19 21.66 1.19
CA GLY A 98 2.62 21.53 2.57
C GLY A 98 1.65 20.77 3.47
N HIS A 99 0.83 19.87 2.91
CA HIS A 99 -0.17 19.12 3.68
C HIS A 99 -0.19 17.63 3.29
N TRP A 100 -0.74 16.82 4.19
CA TRP A 100 -1.02 15.41 3.90
C TRP A 100 -2.16 15.27 2.89
N ILE A 101 -2.16 14.18 2.13
CA ILE A 101 -3.31 13.84 1.29
C ILE A 101 -4.31 13.11 2.19
N ASP A 102 -5.34 13.84 2.66
CA ASP A 102 -6.22 13.42 3.77
C ASP A 102 -6.80 12.02 3.62
N ASN A 103 -7.30 11.66 2.43
CA ASN A 103 -7.83 10.33 2.14
C ASN A 103 -6.78 9.21 2.29
N ILE A 104 -5.55 9.43 1.81
CA ILE A 104 -4.46 8.47 1.95
C ILE A 104 -4.00 8.41 3.41
N LEU A 105 -3.87 9.55 4.08
CA LEU A 105 -3.47 9.60 5.48
C LEU A 105 -4.48 8.86 6.38
N ASP A 106 -5.78 9.10 6.20
CA ASP A 106 -6.84 8.43 6.97
C ASP A 106 -6.86 6.90 6.73
N ILE A 107 -6.44 6.44 5.55
CA ILE A 107 -6.29 5.02 5.24
C ILE A 107 -5.08 4.42 5.99
N LEU A 108 -3.93 5.09 5.88
CA LEU A 108 -2.65 4.62 6.45
C LEU A 108 -2.65 4.71 7.98
N ILE A 109 -3.27 5.75 8.54
CA ILE A 109 -3.33 6.02 9.98
C ILE A 109 -4.80 6.23 10.37
N PRO A 110 -5.61 5.17 10.43
CA PRO A 110 -7.02 5.29 10.76
C PRO A 110 -7.21 5.70 12.24
N LYS A 111 -7.99 6.77 12.46
CA LYS A 111 -8.22 7.39 13.78
C LYS A 111 -8.81 6.46 14.86
N ASN A 112 -9.41 5.33 14.45
CA ASN A 112 -10.13 4.41 15.33
C ASN A 112 -9.40 3.10 15.60
N ILE A 113 -8.18 2.91 15.09
CA ILE A 113 -7.33 1.77 15.44
C ILE A 113 -6.32 2.27 16.47
N ILE A 114 -6.62 2.05 17.75
CA ILE A 114 -5.59 2.13 18.79
C ILE A 114 -4.56 1.07 18.43
N PRO A 115 -3.26 1.39 18.26
CA PRO A 115 -2.25 0.37 18.06
C PRO A 115 -2.35 -0.57 19.25
N THR A 116 -2.77 -1.81 19.02
CA THR A 116 -2.52 -2.87 19.98
C THR A 116 -1.01 -2.91 20.11
N VAL A 117 -0.51 -2.40 21.23
CA VAL A 117 0.89 -2.54 21.59
C VAL A 117 1.17 -4.03 21.51
N ILE A 118 1.96 -4.44 20.51
CA ILE A 118 2.46 -5.80 20.42
C ILE A 118 3.43 -5.90 21.61
N PRO A 119 3.13 -6.73 22.64
CA PRO A 119 4.01 -6.87 23.79
C PRO A 119 5.37 -7.48 23.43
#